data_AF-A0A329QHP4-F1
#
_entry.id   AF-A0A329QHP4-F1
#
_cell.length_a   1.000
_cell.length_b   1.000
_cell.length_c   1.000
_cell.angle_alpha   90.00
_cell.angle_beta   90.00
_cell.angle_gamma   90.00
#
_symmetry.space_group_name_H-M   'P 1'
#
loop_
_entity.id
_entity.type
_entity.pdbx_description
1 polymer ?
#
loop_
_entity_poly.entity_id
_entity_poly.type
_entity_poly.pdbx_seq_one_letter_code
_entity_poly.pdbx_strand_id
1 'polypeptide(L)'
;MRLFRRRRKQGDGSLDRAADDEDTKHLKEFANSRQGVEAFVEPPTTMTSTTVVLVAHDGEWTRRRVRDAAAAHELAHKLRIPAYDAQVVGYPQRMREWNRQARNRGV
;
A
#
# COMPACT_ATOMS: atom_id res chain seq x y z
N MET A 1 -1.32 -39.36 -12.80
CA MET A 1 -2.19 -39.09 -11.64
C MET A 1 -2.29 -37.58 -11.45
N ARG A 2 -3.49 -36.99 -11.57
CA ARG A 2 -3.72 -35.53 -11.44
C ARG A 2 -3.97 -35.20 -9.97
N LEU A 3 -3.05 -34.47 -9.34
CA LEU A 3 -3.20 -34.01 -7.96
C LEU A 3 -4.07 -32.76 -7.90
N PHE A 4 -5.08 -32.83 -7.04
CA PHE A 4 -6.17 -31.88 -6.87
C PHE A 4 -5.66 -30.48 -6.48
N ARG A 5 -5.87 -29.50 -7.38
CA ARG A 5 -5.71 -28.08 -7.09
C ARG A 5 -6.87 -27.63 -6.20
N ARG A 6 -6.64 -27.59 -4.88
CA ARG A 6 -7.59 -27.02 -3.92
C ARG A 6 -7.67 -25.50 -4.13
N ARG A 7 -8.61 -25.06 -4.95
CA ARG A 7 -9.02 -23.65 -5.06
C ARG A 7 -9.50 -23.22 -3.68
N ARG A 8 -8.73 -22.38 -2.97
CA ARG A 8 -9.18 -21.71 -1.75
C ARG A 8 -10.43 -20.91 -2.10
N LYS A 9 -11.51 -21.23 -1.41
CA LYS A 9 -12.84 -20.62 -1.51
C LYS A 9 -12.71 -19.16 -1.03
N GLN A 10 -12.84 -18.21 -1.96
CA GLN A 10 -13.09 -16.80 -1.65
C GLN A 10 -14.42 -16.74 -0.90
N GLY A 11 -14.37 -16.34 0.35
CA GLY A 11 -15.53 -16.23 1.22
C GLY A 11 -15.47 -14.91 1.98
N ASP A 12 -15.71 -13.81 1.26
CA ASP A 12 -16.32 -12.54 1.71
C ASP A 12 -16.37 -11.56 0.52
N GLY A 13 -17.04 -11.97 -0.56
CA GLY A 13 -16.74 -11.43 -1.89
C GLY A 13 -17.17 -10.00 -2.17
N SER A 14 -18.06 -9.38 -1.38
CA SER A 14 -18.64 -8.08 -1.75
C SER A 14 -18.10 -6.93 -0.89
N LEU A 15 -17.99 -7.13 0.43
CA LEU A 15 -17.50 -6.09 1.34
C LEU A 15 -15.99 -5.93 1.21
N ASP A 16 -15.24 -7.03 1.12
CA ASP A 16 -13.80 -6.97 0.87
C ASP A 16 -13.47 -6.34 -0.48
N ARG A 17 -14.25 -6.66 -1.53
CA ARG A 17 -14.07 -6.01 -2.84
C ARG A 17 -14.36 -4.51 -2.79
N ALA A 18 -15.43 -4.09 -2.12
CA ALA A 18 -15.75 -2.68 -1.97
C ALA A 18 -14.66 -1.92 -1.19
N ALA A 19 -14.14 -2.53 -0.12
CA ALA A 19 -13.04 -1.96 0.67
C ALA A 19 -11.75 -1.88 -0.14
N ASP A 20 -11.40 -2.91 -0.92
CA ASP A 20 -10.24 -2.91 -1.83
C ASP A 20 -10.38 -1.81 -2.91
N ASP A 21 -11.59 -1.57 -3.42
CA ASP A 21 -11.86 -0.53 -4.40
C ASP A 21 -11.72 0.89 -3.80
N GLU A 22 -12.25 1.11 -2.59
CA GLU A 22 -12.09 2.37 -1.85
C GLU A 22 -10.62 2.64 -1.50
N ASP A 23 -9.90 1.62 -1.02
CA ASP A 23 -8.47 1.69 -0.70
C ASP A 23 -7.67 2.05 -1.96
N THR A 24 -7.96 1.39 -3.09
CA THR A 24 -7.32 1.67 -4.37
C THR A 24 -7.63 3.08 -4.86
N LYS A 25 -8.88 3.54 -4.73
CA LYS A 25 -9.28 4.91 -5.09
C LYS A 25 -8.51 5.94 -4.27
N HIS A 26 -8.43 5.73 -2.96
CA HIS A 26 -7.68 6.61 -2.07
C HIS A 26 -6.20 6.68 -2.44
N LEU A 27 -5.57 5.54 -2.75
CA LEU A 27 -4.17 5.51 -3.21
C LEU A 27 -3.96 6.32 -4.49
N LYS A 28 -4.89 6.21 -5.46
CA LYS A 28 -4.84 7.00 -6.70
C LYS A 28 -5.02 8.49 -6.44
N GLU A 29 -5.97 8.86 -5.61
CA GLU A 29 -6.23 10.25 -5.25
C GLU A 29 -5.02 10.87 -4.56
N PHE A 30 -4.40 10.15 -3.61
CA PHE A 30 -3.16 10.58 -2.97
C PHE A 30 -2.03 10.76 -3.98
N ALA A 31 -1.79 9.77 -4.84
CA ALA A 31 -0.73 9.83 -5.85
C ALA A 31 -0.93 10.99 -6.85
N ASN A 32 -2.16 11.31 -7.22
CA ASN A 32 -2.47 12.38 -8.17
C ASN A 32 -2.38 13.79 -7.55
N SER A 33 -2.50 13.91 -6.24
CA SER A 33 -2.53 15.21 -5.55
C SER A 33 -1.21 15.61 -4.90
N ARG A 34 -0.26 14.66 -4.78
CA ARG A 34 1.07 14.89 -4.21
C ARG A 34 2.14 14.69 -5.29
N GLN A 35 3.29 15.34 -5.10
CA GLN A 35 4.44 15.19 -6.00
C GLN A 35 5.47 14.22 -5.42
N GLY A 36 6.24 13.59 -6.31
CA GLY A 36 7.34 12.69 -5.93
C GLY A 36 6.90 11.53 -5.04
N VAL A 37 5.72 10.97 -5.32
CA VAL A 37 5.16 9.86 -4.53
C VAL A 37 5.92 8.58 -4.85
N GLU A 38 6.29 7.84 -3.81
CA GLU A 38 6.93 6.53 -3.91
C GLU A 38 6.09 5.50 -3.15
N ALA A 39 5.98 4.28 -3.70
CA ALA A 39 5.24 3.18 -3.10
C ALA A 39 6.17 2.21 -2.35
N PHE A 40 5.81 1.86 -1.12
CA PHE A 40 6.49 0.88 -0.29
C PHE A 40 5.51 -0.26 0.00
N VAL A 41 5.77 -1.41 -0.59
CA VAL A 41 4.92 -2.60 -0.47
C VAL A 41 5.33 -3.37 0.78
N GLU A 42 4.37 -3.60 1.66
CA GLU A 42 4.53 -4.42 2.84
C GLU A 42 3.94 -5.80 2.57
N PRO A 43 4.72 -6.87 2.73
CA PRO A 43 4.21 -8.22 2.54
C PRO A 43 3.14 -8.55 3.60
N PRO A 44 2.20 -9.46 3.28
CA PRO A 44 1.22 -9.90 4.26
C PRO A 44 1.90 -10.57 5.44
N THR A 45 1.36 -10.35 6.63
CA THR A 45 1.73 -11.08 7.84
C THR A 45 0.66 -12.10 8.17
N THR A 46 0.85 -12.89 9.24
CA THR A 46 -0.18 -13.83 9.72
C THR A 46 -1.50 -13.12 10.07
N MET A 47 -1.43 -11.85 10.49
CA MET A 47 -2.57 -11.09 11.03
C MET A 47 -3.00 -9.94 10.11
N THR A 48 -2.28 -9.65 9.03
CA THR A 48 -2.55 -8.48 8.18
C THR A 48 -2.34 -8.82 6.71
N SER A 49 -3.28 -8.39 5.87
CA SER A 49 -3.15 -8.50 4.42
C SER A 49 -2.00 -7.63 3.89
N THR A 50 -1.64 -7.81 2.63
CA THR A 50 -0.66 -6.96 1.95
C THR A 50 -1.12 -5.50 2.04
N THR A 51 -0.21 -4.59 2.35
CA THR A 51 -0.48 -3.15 2.40
C THR A 51 0.54 -2.39 1.56
N VAL A 52 0.14 -1.20 1.10
CA VAL A 52 1.03 -0.26 0.43
C VAL A 52 1.05 1.03 1.22
N VAL A 53 2.26 1.52 1.48
CA VAL A 53 2.51 2.85 2.00
C VAL A 53 2.94 3.74 0.84
N LEU A 54 2.17 4.77 0.53
CA LEU A 54 2.59 5.83 -0.38
C LEU A 54 3.23 6.94 0.44
N VAL A 55 4.41 7.39 0.02
CA VAL A 55 5.14 8.50 0.67
C VAL A 55 5.43 9.57 -0.36
N ALA A 56 4.87 10.77 -0.17
CA ALA A 56 5.11 11.94 -0.98
C ALA A 56 6.51 12.54 -0.75
N HIS A 57 6.90 13.50 -1.61
CA HIS A 57 8.19 14.18 -1.54
C HIS A 57 8.43 14.92 -0.21
N ASP A 58 7.39 15.50 0.39
CA ASP A 58 7.45 16.22 1.67
C ASP A 58 7.40 15.29 2.90
N GLY A 59 7.23 13.98 2.68
CA GLY A 59 7.12 12.99 3.73
C GLY A 59 5.69 12.72 4.20
N GLU A 60 4.68 13.41 3.67
CA GLU A 60 3.28 13.01 3.88
C GLU A 60 3.10 11.58 3.37
N TRP A 61 2.34 10.77 4.10
CA TRP A 61 2.13 9.38 3.73
C TRP A 61 0.72 8.89 4.01
N THR A 62 0.32 7.85 3.28
CA THR A 62 -0.90 7.09 3.53
C THR A 62 -0.64 5.59 3.41
N ARG A 63 -1.39 4.77 4.14
CA ARG A 63 -1.32 3.31 4.10
C ARG A 63 -2.70 2.73 3.82
N ARG A 64 -2.80 1.85 2.82
CA ARG A 64 -4.03 1.16 2.45
C ARG A 64 -3.78 -0.31 2.18
N ARG A 65 -4.81 -1.15 2.30
CA ARG A 65 -4.70 -2.57 1.95
C ARG A 65 -4.75 -2.72 0.45
N VAL A 66 -4.14 -3.79 -0.02
CA VAL A 66 -4.21 -4.24 -1.40
C VAL A 66 -4.36 -5.76 -1.40
N ARG A 67 -4.96 -6.26 -2.48
CA ARG A 67 -5.21 -7.71 -2.64
C ARG A 67 -3.95 -8.55 -2.46
N ASP A 68 -2.85 -8.15 -3.10
CA ASP A 68 -1.56 -8.85 -3.08
C ASP A 68 -0.43 -7.91 -3.54
N ALA A 69 0.82 -8.36 -3.40
CA ALA A 69 1.99 -7.57 -3.78
C ALA A 69 2.03 -7.28 -5.30
N ALA A 70 1.53 -8.20 -6.14
CA ALA A 70 1.49 -7.97 -7.58
C ALA A 70 0.54 -6.83 -7.94
N ALA A 71 -0.63 -6.75 -7.30
CA ALA A 71 -1.58 -5.65 -7.45
C ALA A 71 -0.97 -4.32 -6.98
N ALA A 72 -0.15 -4.32 -5.93
CA ALA A 72 0.60 -3.13 -5.52
C ALA A 72 1.54 -2.62 -6.62
N HIS A 73 2.36 -3.52 -7.17
CA HIS A 73 3.30 -3.18 -8.24
C HIS A 73 2.58 -2.75 -9.52
N GLU A 74 1.47 -3.40 -9.88
CA GLU A 74 0.64 -3.01 -11.02
C GLU A 74 0.04 -1.61 -10.83
N LEU A 75 -0.47 -1.30 -9.62
CA LEU A 75 -1.00 0.01 -9.29
C LEU A 75 0.08 1.09 -9.39
N ALA A 76 1.25 0.85 -8.81
CA ALA A 76 2.38 1.78 -8.89
C ALA A 76 2.83 2.01 -10.34
N HIS A 77 2.90 0.95 -11.15
CA HIS A 77 3.20 1.04 -12.57
C HIS A 77 2.16 1.88 -13.32
N LYS A 78 0.86 1.67 -13.07
CA LYS A 78 -0.23 2.48 -13.64
C LYS A 78 -0.14 3.96 -13.25
N LEU A 79 0.25 4.24 -12.01
CA LEU A 79 0.46 5.58 -11.47
C LEU A 79 1.81 6.20 -11.89
N ARG A 80 2.68 5.42 -12.56
CA ARG A 80 4.05 5.83 -12.95
C ARG A 80 4.89 6.31 -11.77
N ILE A 81 4.73 5.65 -10.62
CA ILE A 81 5.52 5.89 -9.41
C ILE A 81 6.44 4.69 -9.15
N PRO A 82 7.63 4.91 -8.57
CA PRO A 82 8.49 3.81 -8.17
C PRO A 82 7.85 3.01 -7.03
N ALA A 83 8.10 1.70 -7.02
CA ALA A 83 7.64 0.79 -5.98
C ALA A 83 8.80 -0.06 -5.45
N TYR A 84 8.89 -0.15 -4.13
CA TYR A 84 9.93 -0.91 -3.43
C TYR A 84 9.31 -1.85 -2.41
N ASP A 85 10.04 -2.90 -2.06
CA ASP A 85 9.70 -3.74 -0.90
C ASP A 85 10.15 -3.03 0.39
N ALA A 86 9.19 -2.71 1.26
CA ALA A 86 9.45 -1.98 2.51
C ALA A 86 10.38 -2.75 3.45
N GLN A 87 10.38 -4.09 3.42
CA GLN A 87 11.27 -4.90 4.26
C GLN A 87 12.72 -4.89 3.76
N VAL A 88 12.92 -4.59 2.48
CA VAL A 88 14.26 -4.54 1.86
C VAL A 88 14.87 -3.15 2.03
N VAL A 89 14.14 -2.10 1.66
CA VAL A 89 14.69 -0.73 1.63
C VAL A 89 14.39 0.09 2.88
N GLY A 90 13.42 -0.34 3.69
CA GLY A 90 12.91 0.45 4.81
C GLY A 90 12.10 1.68 4.37
N TYR A 91 11.77 2.53 5.34
CA TYR A 91 11.02 3.76 5.09
C TYR A 91 11.93 4.97 4.92
N PRO A 92 11.59 5.91 4.01
CA PRO A 92 12.44 7.05 3.71
C PRO A 92 12.49 8.03 4.88
N GLN A 93 13.61 8.73 5.03
CA GLN A 93 13.85 9.66 6.15
C GLN A 93 12.76 10.74 6.28
N ARG A 94 12.29 11.28 5.15
CA ARG A 94 11.21 12.29 5.08
C ARG A 94 9.91 11.84 5.75
N MET A 95 9.53 10.56 5.65
CA MET A 95 8.35 10.01 6.35
C MET A 95 8.56 10.04 7.87
N ARG A 96 9.78 9.73 8.33
CA ARG A 96 10.13 9.77 9.76
C ARG A 96 10.11 11.20 10.29
N GLU A 97 10.53 12.17 9.47
CA GLU A 97 10.47 13.60 9.78
C GLU A 97 9.04 14.11 9.88
N TRP A 98 8.19 13.76 8.92
CA TRP A 98 6.75 14.05 8.96
C TRP A 98 6.11 13.57 10.27
N ASN A 99 6.39 12.33 10.68
CA ASN A 99 5.87 11.78 11.93
C ASN A 99 6.37 12.52 13.19
N ARG A 100 7.61 13.04 13.17
CA ARG A 100 8.13 13.88 14.27
C ARG A 100 7.40 15.21 14.33
N GLN A 101 7.20 15.85 13.19
CA GLN A 101 6.49 17.13 13.10
C GLN A 101 5.02 17.00 13.50
N ALA A 102 4.33 15.97 13.01
CA ALA A 102 2.94 15.68 13.36
C ALA A 102 2.77 15.47 14.87
N ARG A 103 3.71 14.76 15.51
CA ARG A 103 3.71 14.57 16.96
C ARG A 103 3.92 15.89 17.71
N ASN A 104 4.85 16.74 17.25
CA ASN A 104 5.10 18.04 17.87
C ASN A 104 3.95 19.05 17.71
N ARG A 105 3.10 18.90 16.68
CA ARG A 105 1.89 19.73 16.51
C ARG A 105 0.73 19.32 17.42
N GLY A 106 0.78 18.12 17.99
CA GLY A 106 -0.22 17.60 18.92
C GLY A 106 0.13 17.79 20.39
N VAL A 107 1.14 18.61 20.71
CA VAL A 107 1.57 18.96 22.08
C VAL A 107 1.38 20.46 22.29
#